data_AF-A0A3R7JX39-F1
#
_entry.id   AF-A0A3R7JX39-F1
#
_cell.length_a   1.000
_cell.length_b   1.000
_cell.length_c   1.000
_cell.angle_alpha   90.00
_cell.angle_beta   90.00
_cell.angle_gamma   90.00
#
_symmetry.space_group_name_H-M   'P 1'
#
loop_
_entity.id
_entity.type
_entity.pdbx_description
1 polymer ?
#
loop_
_entity_poly.entity_id
_entity_poly.type
_entity_poly.pdbx_seq_one_letter_code
_entity_poly.pdbx_strand_id
1 'polypeptide(L)' 'MSGGDRLPKAIATTYYKAGVTGDQLTALVGATSATRLRLLKADLEADPLDLAAPDDVDIYEEDVTTVDTGANDDC' A
#
# COMPACT_ATOMS: atom_id res chain seq x y z
N MET A 1 8.75 12.61 20.70
CA MET A 1 8.26 11.70 19.64
C MET A 1 7.53 10.56 20.35
N SER A 2 6.21 10.66 20.46
CA SER A 2 5.41 9.68 21.22
C SER A 2 5.43 8.36 20.46
N GLY A 3 5.79 7.29 21.16
CA GLY A 3 5.95 5.96 20.60
C GLY A 3 4.67 5.52 19.90
N GLY A 4 4.80 5.15 18.62
CA GLY A 4 3.74 4.42 17.94
C GLY A 4 3.29 3.25 18.79
N ASP A 5 1.99 3.02 18.76
CA ASP A 5 1.29 2.11 19.65
C ASP A 5 2.02 0.74 19.73
N ARG A 6 2.35 0.27 20.94
CA ARG A 6 3.29 -0.85 21.15
C ARG A 6 2.77 -2.15 20.51
N LEU A 7 1.45 -2.26 20.39
CA LEU A 7 0.75 -3.42 19.84
C LEU A 7 1.00 -3.58 18.32
N PRO A 8 0.75 -2.57 17.45
CA PRO A 8 1.14 -2.60 16.03
C PRO A 8 2.61 -2.98 15.79
N LYS A 9 3.53 -2.42 16.58
CA LYS A 9 4.97 -2.72 16.44
C LYS A 9 5.30 -4.17 16.79
N ALA A 10 4.68 -4.72 17.83
CA ALA A 10 4.86 -6.11 18.22
C ALA A 10 4.32 -7.06 17.15
N ILE A 11 3.11 -6.80 16.62
CA ILE A 11 2.49 -7.60 15.56
C ILE A 11 3.37 -7.62 14.30
N ALA A 12 3.83 -6.45 13.84
CA ALA A 12 4.72 -6.37 12.69
C ALA A 12 6.03 -7.13 12.92
N THR A 13 6.68 -6.95 14.08
CA THR A 13 7.92 -7.66 14.42
C THR A 13 7.76 -9.17 14.37
N THR A 14 6.66 -9.70 14.91
CA THR A 14 6.38 -11.14 14.90
C THR A 14 6.08 -11.66 13.49
N TYR A 15 5.34 -10.90 12.67
CA TYR A 15 5.04 -11.27 11.30
C TYR A 15 6.30 -11.37 10.42
N TYR A 16 7.20 -10.38 10.50
CA TYR A 16 8.48 -10.43 9.78
C TYR A 16 9.39 -11.57 10.25
N LYS A 17 9.31 -11.95 11.53
CA LYS A 17 10.02 -13.11 12.10
C LYS A 17 9.28 -14.45 11.91
N ALA A 18 8.29 -14.50 11.02
CA ALA A 18 7.48 -15.67 10.66
C ALA A 18 6.63 -16.28 11.80
N GLY A 19 6.40 -15.56 12.89
CA GLY A 19 5.63 -16.06 14.05
C GLY A 19 4.11 -15.96 13.91
N VAL A 20 3.59 -15.47 12.77
CA VAL A 20 2.15 -15.27 12.52
C VAL A 20 1.83 -15.55 11.05
N THR A 21 0.74 -16.27 10.79
CA THR A 21 0.23 -16.52 9.42
C THR A 21 -0.50 -15.30 8.85
N GLY A 22 -0.74 -15.28 7.52
CA GLY A 22 -1.48 -14.19 6.86
C GLY A 22 -2.92 -14.02 7.36
N ASP A 23 -3.62 -15.12 7.64
CA ASP A 23 -5.00 -15.08 8.17
C ASP A 23 -5.05 -14.51 9.59
N GLN A 24 -4.11 -14.92 10.44
CA GLN A 24 -3.96 -14.38 11.79
C GLN A 24 -3.59 -12.89 11.77
N LEU A 25 -2.73 -12.46 10.82
CA LEU A 25 -2.41 -11.05 10.63
C LEU A 25 -3.66 -10.26 10.24
N THR A 26 -4.48 -10.78 9.33
CA THR A 26 -5.74 -10.16 8.90
C THR A 26 -6.72 -9.97 10.08
N ALA A 27 -6.85 -10.95 10.95
CA ALA A 27 -7.69 -10.84 12.15
C ALA A 27 -7.19 -9.77 13.14
N LEU A 28 -5.88 -9.51 13.18
CA LEU A 28 -5.27 -8.56 14.11
C LEU A 28 -5.26 -7.11 13.61
N VAL A 29 -5.03 -6.89 12.31
CA VAL A 29 -4.82 -5.54 11.75
C VAL A 29 -5.80 -5.17 10.63
N GLY A 30 -6.70 -6.08 10.27
CA GLY A 30 -7.63 -5.94 9.15
C GLY A 30 -6.97 -6.25 7.80
N ALA A 31 -7.81 -6.50 6.79
CA ALA A 31 -7.37 -6.95 5.46
C ALA A 31 -6.42 -5.96 4.77
N THR A 32 -6.75 -4.66 4.73
CA THR A 32 -5.92 -3.65 4.07
C THR A 32 -4.53 -3.55 4.69
N SER A 33 -4.45 -3.50 6.02
CA SER A 33 -3.17 -3.42 6.73
C SER A 33 -2.35 -4.69 6.57
N ALA A 34 -3.00 -5.87 6.62
CA ALA A 34 -2.33 -7.15 6.42
C ALA A 34 -1.76 -7.28 5.01
N THR A 35 -2.51 -6.87 3.98
CA THR A 35 -2.03 -6.86 2.60
C THR A 35 -0.81 -5.95 2.43
N ARG A 36 -0.83 -4.74 3.01
CA ARG A 36 0.33 -3.82 2.96
C ARG A 36 1.58 -4.42 3.60
N LEU A 37 1.43 -5.05 4.77
CA LEU A 37 2.55 -5.71 5.46
C LEU A 37 3.11 -6.90 4.68
N ARG A 38 2.24 -7.70 4.05
CA ARG A 38 2.64 -8.82 3.18
C ARG A 38 3.43 -8.34 1.97
N LEU A 39 2.94 -7.32 1.27
CA LEU A 39 3.64 -6.75 0.10
C LEU A 39 5.00 -6.17 0.49
N LEU A 40 5.06 -5.42 1.60
CA LEU A 40 6.31 -4.89 2.11
C LEU A 40 7.29 -5.99 2.51
N LYS A 41 6.81 -7.11 3.06
CA LYS A 41 7.67 -8.26 3.36
C LYS A 41 8.28 -8.86 2.09
N ALA A 42 7.46 -9.13 1.08
CA ALA A 42 7.92 -9.67 -0.19
C ALA A 42 8.95 -8.73 -0.85
N ASP A 43 8.69 -7.42 -0.85
CA ASP A 43 9.64 -6.40 -1.34
C ASP A 43 10.99 -6.46 -0.60
N LEU A 44 10.97 -6.52 0.74
CA LEU A 44 12.18 -6.62 1.56
C LEU A 44 12.96 -7.93 1.35
N GLU A 45 12.26 -9.02 1.03
CA GLU A 45 12.84 -10.34 0.76
C GLU A 45 13.24 -10.51 -0.72
N ALA A 46 13.02 -9.47 -1.56
CA ALA A 46 13.18 -9.50 -3.01
C ALA A 46 12.36 -10.59 -3.70
N ASP A 47 11.25 -10.98 -3.09
CA ASP A 47 10.28 -11.92 -3.63
C ASP A 47 9.30 -11.23 -4.57
N PRO A 48 8.80 -11.92 -5.61
CA PRO A 48 7.77 -11.38 -6.49
C PRO A 48 6.52 -10.96 -5.73
N LEU A 49 6.03 -9.76 -6.04
CA LEU A 49 4.76 -9.28 -5.49
C LEU A 49 3.60 -10.04 -6.13
N ASP A 50 2.88 -10.78 -5.29
CA ASP A 50 1.63 -11.42 -5.68
C ASP A 50 0.49 -10.39 -5.68
N LEU A 51 0.46 -9.63 -6.78
CA LEU A 51 -0.54 -8.64 -7.13
C LEU A 51 -1.19 -9.05 -8.44
N ALA A 52 -2.51 -8.90 -8.53
CA ALA A 52 -3.20 -9.03 -9.80
C ALA A 52 -2.73 -7.94 -10.76
N ALA A 53 -2.70 -8.25 -12.06
CA ALA A 53 -2.52 -7.23 -13.08
C ALA A 53 -3.63 -6.17 -12.92
N PRO A 54 -3.31 -4.88 -13.10
CA PRO A 54 -4.33 -3.85 -13.11
C PRO A 54 -5.28 -4.09 -14.29
N ASP A 55 -6.56 -3.79 -14.06
CA ASP A 55 -7.52 -3.71 -15.16
C ASP A 55 -7.19 -2.47 -16.02
N ASP A 56 -7.39 -2.59 -17.33
CA ASP A 56 -7.20 -1.50 -18.30
C ASP A 56 -8.41 -0.54 -18.27
N VAL A 57 -8.63 0.06 -17.10
CA VAL A 57 -9.70 1.03 -16.85
C VAL A 57 -9.08 2.41 -16.84
N ASP A 58 -9.59 3.29 -17.70
CA ASP A 58 -9.24 4.70 -17.64
C ASP A 58 -9.95 5.34 -16.44
N ILE A 59 -9.22 5.46 -15.33
CA ILE A 59 -9.70 6.10 -14.08
C ILE A 59 -9.82 7.61 -14.19
N TYR A 60 -9.43 8.21 -15.33
CA TYR A 60 -9.46 9.64 -15.60
C TYR A 60 -10.49 10.02 -16.67
N GLU A 61 -11.34 9.12 -17.16
CA GLU A 61 -12.42 9.47 -18.11
C GLU A 61 -13.49 10.42 -17.49
N GLU A 62 -13.53 10.55 -16.15
CA GLU A 62 -14.40 11.47 -15.42
C GLU A 62 -13.80 12.89 -15.33
N ASP A 63 -14.66 13.90 -15.57
CA ASP A 63 -14.48 15.35 -15.35
C ASP A 63 -13.02 15.83 -15.28
N VAL A 64 -12.29 15.60 -16.37
CA VAL A 64 -10.91 16.05 -16.52
C VAL A 64 -10.92 17.57 -16.51
N THR A 65 -10.56 18.16 -15.37
CA THR A 65 -10.24 19.58 -15.30
C THR A 65 -8.92 19.78 -16.03
N THR A 66 -8.99 20.12 -17.33
CA THR A 66 -7.82 20.55 -18.09
C THR A 66 -7.27 21.81 -17.44
N VAL A 67 -6.02 21.75 -16.99
CA VAL A 67 -5.33 22.93 -16.46
C VAL A 67 -5.15 23.94 -17.59
N ASP A 68 -5.66 25.16 -17.41
CA ASP A 68 -5.42 26.27 -18.33
C ASP A 68 -3.93 26.64 -18.32
N THR A 69 -3.18 26.16 -19.32
CA THR A 69 -1.80 26.56 -19.54
C THR A 69 -1.80 27.89 -20.28
N GLY A 70 -2.17 28.97 -19.59
CA GLY A 70 -2.38 30.29 -20.17
C GLY A 70 -1.38 30.61 -21.27
N ALA A 71 -1.85 30.51 -22.53
CA ALA A 71 -1.09 30.88 -23.71
C ALA A 71 -1.12 32.41 -23.81
N ASN A 72 -0.51 33.07 -22.84
CA ASN A 72 -0.13 34.46 -22.95
C ASN A 72 1.25 34.46 -23.63
N ASP A 73 1.26 33.99 -24.87
CA ASP A 73 2.34 34.21 -25.82
C ASP A 73 2.27 35.68 -26.24
N ASP A 74 2.73 36.57 -25.36
CA ASP A 74 3.00 37.96 -25.69
C ASP A 74 4.44 38.02 -26.25
N CYS A 75 4.56 37.70 -27.54
CA CYS A 75 5.74 37.94 -28.37
C CYS A 75 5.65 39.31 -29.05
#